data_AF-C1BQ39-F1
#
_entry.id   AF-C1BQ39-F1
#
_cell.length_a   1.000
_cell.length_b   1.000
_cell.length_c   1.000
_cell.angle_alpha   90.00
_cell.angle_beta   90.00
_cell.angle_gamma   90.00
#
_symmetry.space_group_name_H-M   'P 1'
#
loop_
_entity.id
_entity.type
_entity.pdbx_description
1 polymer ?
#
loop_
_entity_poly.entity_id
_entity_poly.type
_entity_poly.pdbx_seq_one_letter_code
_entity_poly.pdbx_strand_id
1 'polypeptide(L)'
;MHLSGPLFRHVSNQTRWISRTVMVENNEVEKAMKILNGIVANEGILARWKLTRRYEKPTQMRSRVNYERARAIYEEDMNNKIQFIMRKNRVNPYPGCG
;
A
#
# COMPACT_ATOMS: atom_id res chain seq x y z
N MET A 1 -3.54 33.25 -4.86
CA MET A 1 -2.95 32.20 -5.70
C MET A 1 -3.99 31.77 -6.73
N HIS A 2 -3.82 32.18 -7.98
CA HIS A 2 -4.77 31.87 -9.05
C HIS A 2 -4.47 30.48 -9.61
N LEU A 3 -5.39 29.55 -9.40
CA LEU A 3 -5.37 28.23 -10.00
C LEU A 3 -6.36 28.26 -11.18
N SER A 4 -5.91 27.77 -12.34
CA SER A 4 -6.64 27.76 -13.61
C SER A 4 -7.96 26.99 -13.53
N GLY A 5 -8.99 27.52 -14.21
CA GLY A 5 -10.41 27.19 -14.00
C GLY A 5 -11.02 25.86 -14.50
N PRO A 6 -10.39 24.96 -15.27
CA PRO A 6 -11.15 23.81 -15.82
C PRO A 6 -11.29 22.61 -14.86
N LEU A 7 -10.49 22.51 -13.80
CA LEU A 7 -10.54 21.36 -12.87
C LEU A 7 -11.61 21.50 -11.76
N PHE A 8 -12.20 22.68 -11.57
CA PHE A 8 -13.15 22.96 -10.48
C PHE A 8 -14.57 22.42 -10.70
N ARG A 9 -14.97 22.11 -11.95
CA ARG A 9 -16.37 21.73 -12.26
C ARG A 9 -16.81 20.42 -11.59
N HIS A 10 -15.87 19.53 -11.27
CA HIS A 10 -16.15 18.26 -10.59
C HIS A 10 -15.95 18.33 -9.07
N VAL A 11 -15.21 19.34 -8.58
CA VAL A 11 -14.91 19.51 -7.15
C VAL A 11 -16.10 20.07 -6.39
N SER A 12 -16.98 20.85 -7.05
CA SER A 12 -18.21 21.39 -6.44
C SER A 12 -19.23 20.33 -6.03
N ASN A 13 -19.19 19.14 -6.65
CA ASN A 13 -20.13 18.05 -6.38
C ASN A 13 -19.64 17.09 -5.28
N GLN A 14 -18.41 17.27 -4.78
CA GLN A 14 -17.84 16.43 -3.75
C GLN A 14 -17.96 17.09 -2.37
N THR A 15 -18.44 16.33 -1.40
CA THR A 15 -18.45 16.73 0.00
C THR A 15 -17.02 16.90 0.51
N ARG A 16 -16.69 18.13 0.94
CA ARG A 16 -15.37 18.50 1.48
C ARG A 16 -15.11 17.79 2.81
N TRP A 17 -13.84 17.48 3.09
CA TRP A 17 -13.35 16.94 4.37
C TRP A 17 -13.90 15.57 4.79
N ILE A 18 -14.47 14.81 3.85
CA ILE A 18 -14.90 13.43 4.08
C ILE A 18 -13.79 12.43 3.72
N SER A 19 -13.18 12.61 2.54
CA SER A 19 -12.13 11.67 2.06
C SER A 19 -10.79 12.00 2.71
N ARG A 20 -10.09 10.96 3.23
CA ARG A 20 -8.70 11.01 3.72
C ARG A 20 -8.43 12.16 4.71
N THR A 21 -9.43 12.44 5.54
CA THR A 21 -9.34 13.46 6.61
C THR A 21 -9.22 12.72 7.94
N VAL A 22 -8.29 13.17 8.79
CA VAL A 22 -8.02 12.57 10.11
C VAL A 22 -8.16 13.66 11.16
N MET A 23 -8.90 13.38 12.23
CA MET A 23 -9.01 14.29 13.37
C MET A 23 -7.78 14.18 14.28
N VAL A 24 -7.37 15.30 14.86
CA VAL A 24 -6.25 15.34 15.80
C VAL A 24 -6.82 15.28 17.22
N GLU A 25 -6.41 14.25 17.97
CA GLU A 25 -6.76 14.11 19.39
C GLU A 25 -5.64 14.67 20.26
N ASN A 26 -5.99 15.31 21.38
CA ASN A 26 -5.04 15.78 22.40
C ASN A 26 -3.87 16.64 21.87
N ASN A 27 -4.08 17.36 20.78
CA ASN A 27 -3.04 18.14 20.08
C ASN A 27 -1.82 17.31 19.60
N GLU A 28 -1.97 15.98 19.47
CA GLU A 28 -0.92 15.08 18.99
C GLU A 28 -0.89 15.01 17.45
N VAL A 29 -0.37 16.06 16.82
CA VAL A 29 -0.33 16.19 15.34
C VAL A 29 0.50 15.08 14.69
N GLU A 30 1.62 14.68 15.29
CA GLU A 30 2.49 13.64 14.72
C GLU A 30 1.80 12.28 14.61
N LYS A 31 0.98 11.93 15.61
CA LYS A 31 0.21 10.68 15.62
C LYS A 31 -0.84 10.69 14.51
N ALA A 32 -1.58 11.80 14.38
CA ALA A 32 -2.54 11.98 13.30
C ALA A 32 -1.88 11.90 11.92
N MET A 33 -0.68 12.48 11.75
CA MET A 33 0.07 12.42 10.50
C MET A 33 0.56 11.01 10.17
N LYS A 34 0.98 10.22 11.18
CA LYS A 34 1.35 8.80 10.98
C LYS A 34 0.14 7.99 10.51
N ILE A 35 -1.03 8.21 11.10
CA ILE A 35 -2.28 7.56 10.68
C ILE A 35 -2.62 7.94 9.24
N LEU A 36 -2.57 9.22 8.91
CA LEU A 36 -2.81 9.71 7.55
C LEU A 36 -1.85 9.07 6.53
N ASN A 37 -0.56 8.99 6.86
CA ASN A 37 0.43 8.34 6.01
C ASN A 37 0.14 6.85 5.81
N GLY A 38 -0.32 6.15 6.85
CA GLY A 38 -0.77 4.76 6.75
C GLY A 38 -1.97 4.59 5.80
N ILE A 39 -2.98 5.45 5.92
CA ILE A 39 -4.16 5.44 5.02
C ILE A 39 -3.71 5.65 3.56
N VAL A 40 -2.88 6.67 3.31
CA VAL A 40 -2.37 7.01 1.97
C VAL A 40 -1.51 5.88 1.38
N ALA A 41 -0.72 5.21 2.22
CA ALA A 41 0.10 4.08 1.81
C ALA A 41 -0.75 2.85 1.44
N ASN A 42 -1.74 2.51 2.26
CA ASN A 42 -2.65 1.38 2.05
C ASN A 42 -3.50 1.54 0.78
N GLU A 43 -3.96 2.77 0.49
CA GLU A 43 -4.70 3.06 -0.76
C GLU A 43 -3.79 3.07 -2.02
N GLY A 44 -2.47 2.99 -1.85
CA GLY A 44 -1.51 2.98 -2.95
C GLY A 44 -1.43 4.31 -3.72
N ILE A 45 -1.87 5.43 -3.13
CA ILE A 45 -1.90 6.75 -3.79
C ILE A 45 -0.51 7.18 -4.20
N LEU A 46 0.49 7.00 -3.32
CA LEU A 46 1.87 7.39 -3.62
C LEU A 46 2.45 6.61 -4.80
N ALA A 47 2.15 5.30 -4.89
CA ALA A 47 2.57 4.48 -6.01
C ALA A 47 1.91 4.95 -7.32
N ARG A 48 0.60 5.19 -7.29
CA ARG A 48 -0.16 5.71 -8.43
C ARG A 48 0.39 7.06 -8.89
N TRP A 49 0.60 7.99 -7.96
CA TRP A 49 1.14 9.31 -8.25
C TRP A 49 2.52 9.23 -8.93
N LYS A 50 3.42 8.38 -8.41
CA LYS A 50 4.74 8.12 -9.01
C LYS A 50 4.62 7.58 -10.43
N LEU A 51 3.71 6.65 -10.68
CA LEU A 51 3.47 6.07 -12.01
C LEU A 51 2.88 7.11 -12.98
N THR A 52 1.99 7.99 -12.52
CA THR A 52 1.37 9.02 -13.37
C THR A 52 2.28 10.21 -13.70
N ARG A 53 3.46 10.31 -13.07
CA ARG A 53 4.39 11.44 -13.30
C ARG A 53 4.92 11.48 -14.73
N ARG A 54 5.01 10.33 -15.40
CA ARG A 54 5.41 10.19 -16.80
C ARG A 54 4.52 9.17 -17.49
N TYR A 55 4.35 9.29 -18.80
CA TYR A 55 3.62 8.29 -19.56
C TYR A 55 4.34 6.93 -19.54
N GLU A 56 3.65 5.89 -19.09
CA GLU A 56 4.06 4.50 -19.18
C GLU A 56 3.42 3.87 -20.43
N LYS A 57 4.23 3.28 -21.32
CA LYS A 57 3.69 2.64 -22.52
C LYS A 57 2.80 1.44 -22.13
N PRO A 58 1.70 1.14 -22.86
CA PRO A 58 0.76 0.08 -22.48
C PRO A 58 1.42 -1.31 -22.36
N THR A 59 2.44 -1.59 -23.17
CA THR A 59 3.21 -2.84 -23.09
C THR A 59 4.02 -2.93 -21.79
N GLN A 60 4.66 -1.84 -21.37
CA GLN A 60 5.41 -1.77 -20.13
C GLN A 60 4.49 -1.90 -18.92
N MET A 61 3.34 -1.19 -18.93
CA MET A 61 2.33 -1.30 -17.89
C MET A 61 1.82 -2.74 -17.74
N ARG A 62 1.52 -3.43 -18.85
CA ARG A 62 1.09 -4.84 -18.81
C ARG A 62 2.17 -5.75 -18.21
N SER A 63 3.43 -5.58 -18.61
CA SER A 63 4.54 -6.36 -18.05
C SER A 63 4.71 -6.11 -16.55
N ARG A 64 4.60 -4.85 -16.11
CA ARG A 64 4.70 -4.49 -14.70
C ARG A 64 3.56 -5.09 -13.88
N VAL A 65 2.31 -4.93 -14.31
CA VAL A 65 1.13 -5.47 -13.60
C VAL A 65 1.20 -7.00 -13.51
N ASN A 66 1.63 -7.67 -14.58
CA ASN A 66 1.80 -9.12 -14.56
C ASN A 66 2.89 -9.56 -13.56
N TYR A 67 4.00 -8.84 -13.52
CA TYR A 67 5.07 -9.09 -12.54
C TYR A 67 4.59 -8.86 -11.10
N GLU A 68 3.92 -7.74 -10.82
CA GLU A 68 3.38 -7.42 -9.49
C GLU A 68 2.40 -8.50 -9.01
N ARG A 69 1.53 -9.00 -9.89
CA ARG A 69 0.59 -10.10 -9.57
C ARG A 69 1.31 -11.41 -9.27
N ALA A 70 2.23 -11.82 -10.14
CA ALA A 70 2.98 -13.07 -9.95
C ALA A 70 3.80 -13.03 -8.66
N ARG A 71 4.41 -11.88 -8.36
CA ARG A 71 5.14 -11.64 -7.12
C ARG A 71 4.24 -11.72 -5.90
N ALA A 72 3.05 -11.12 -5.94
CA ALA A 72 2.10 -11.17 -4.82
C ALA A 72 1.66 -12.60 -4.50
N ILE A 73 1.33 -13.40 -5.52
CA ILE A 73 0.97 -14.82 -5.36
C ILE A 73 2.14 -15.59 -4.71
N TYR A 74 3.35 -15.38 -5.21
CA TYR A 74 4.53 -16.05 -4.66
C TYR A 74 4.82 -15.66 -3.21
N GLU A 75 4.73 -14.36 -2.87
CA GLU A 75 4.94 -13.89 -1.50
C GLU A 75 3.88 -14.45 -0.55
N GLU A 76 2.62 -14.52 -0.98
CA GLU A 76 1.53 -15.14 -0.22
C GLU A 76 1.80 -16.63 0.03
N ASP A 77 2.09 -17.40 -1.02
CA ASP A 77 2.38 -18.84 -0.92
C ASP A 77 3.60 -19.12 -0.05
N MET A 78 4.66 -18.32 -0.19
CA MET A 78 5.87 -18.44 0.62
C MET A 78 5.61 -18.12 2.09
N ASN A 79 4.81 -17.09 2.39
CA ASN A 79 4.41 -16.78 3.76
C ASN A 79 3.62 -17.93 4.38
N ASN A 80 2.68 -18.51 3.63
CA ASN A 80 1.91 -19.69 4.06
C ASN A 80 2.82 -20.89 4.34
N LYS A 81 3.81 -21.15 3.46
CA LYS A 81 4.80 -22.21 3.63
C LYS A 81 5.68 -21.98 4.86
N ILE A 82 6.15 -20.75 5.09
CA ILE A 82 6.95 -20.40 6.27
C ILE A 82 6.13 -20.68 7.53
N GLN A 83 4.89 -20.18 7.62
CA GLN A 83 4.04 -20.41 8.79
C GLN A 83 3.79 -21.91 9.05
N PHE A 84 3.67 -22.69 7.98
CA PHE A 84 3.54 -24.15 8.08
C PHE A 84 4.81 -24.80 8.64
N ILE A 85 5.99 -24.47 8.09
CA ILE A 85 7.28 -25.04 8.51
C ILE A 85 7.66 -24.60 9.93
N MET A 86 7.34 -23.36 10.31
CA MET A 86 7.64 -22.81 11.64
C MET A 86 7.07 -23.66 12.78
N ARG A 87 5.99 -24.41 12.55
CA ARG A 87 5.46 -25.39 13.53
C ARG A 87 6.46 -26.49 13.89
N LYS A 88 7.40 -26.81 13.01
CA LYS A 88 8.45 -27.83 13.21
C LYS A 88 9.76 -27.23 13.72
N ASN A 89 9.86 -25.91 13.87
CA ASN A 89 11.03 -25.24 14.43
C ASN A 89 11.09 -25.38 15.97
N ARG A 90 11.16 -26.63 16.44
CA ARG A 90 11.30 -27.03 17.84
C ARG A 90 12.63 -27.75 18.03
N VAL A 91 13.10 -27.84 19.27
CA VAL A 91 14.30 -28.62 19.61
C VAL A 91 14.15 -30.06 19.08
N ASN A 92 15.23 -30.59 18.51
CA ASN A 92 15.23 -31.94 17.96
C ASN A 92 14.77 -32.94 19.04
N PRO A 93 13.67 -33.68 18.80
CA PRO A 93 13.18 -34.67 19.77
C PRO A 93 14.12 -35.86 20.00
N TYR A 94 15.08 -36.09 19.09
CA TYR A 94 16.03 -37.19 19.21
C TYR A 94 17.48 -36.68 19.21
N PRO A 95 17.95 -36.12 20.32
CA PRO A 95 19.36 -35.81 20.49
C PRO A 95 20.16 -37.11 20.61
N GLY A 96 21.09 -37.36 19.68
CA GLY A 96 22.03 -38.49 19.75
C GLY A 96 21.75 -39.69 18.84
N CYS A 97 20.68 -39.70 18.04
CA CYS A 97 20.56 -40.64 16.92
C CYS A 97 21.07 -40.00 15.63
N GLY A 98 22.38 -40.06 15.45
CA GLY A 98 23.12 -39.63 14.27
C GLY A 98 24.44 -40.38 14.22
#